data_AF-A0A841XX89-F1
#
_entry.id   AF-A0A841XX89-F1
#
_cell.length_a   1.000
_cell.length_b   1.000
_cell.length_c   1.000
_cell.angle_alpha   90.00
_cell.angle_beta   90.00
_cell.angle_gamma   90.00
#
_symmetry.space_group_name_H-M   'P 1'
#
loop_
_entity.id
_entity.type
_entity.pdbx_description
1 polymer ?
#
loop_
_entity_poly.entity_id
_entity_poly.type
_entity_poly.pdbx_seq_one_letter_code
_entity_poly.pdbx_strand_id
1 'polypeptide(L)'
;MKTTWKERIALDPRVAKVLLSLLICIVLYPFFGKYIVYPTYVFNAIYITAQLTKGATYKSSMERIFGTILGGLTGVFFYFLVPDNHFLMIPIGATIAVLWGYLFVGKFTPVIAVITVMVLVGKGEGEPVLYINNRMIDTLIGLTIGFIIYALYPKKKTEMNQIFNHHAKACFAQIGAIRAKYMNKENLHDDLMAAWKALQALKQERTKIVDDSSFVPKIEEAEPMLSLIHDLEQMLQNMEVLYHHPEIDGEVQEVIVFHEQIFEKLYVKTEQKIQAI
;
A
#
# COMPACT_ATOMS: atom_id res chain seq x y z
N MET A 1 -2.04 -13.62 16.17
CA MET A 1 -2.62 -12.44 16.83
C MET A 1 -3.97 -12.12 16.20
N LYS A 2 -5.06 -12.10 16.98
CA LYS A 2 -6.36 -11.55 16.52
C LYS A 2 -6.30 -10.04 16.69
N THR A 3 -6.22 -9.30 15.60
CA THR A 3 -6.22 -7.83 15.64
C THR A 3 -7.62 -7.30 15.91
N THR A 4 -7.74 -6.40 16.89
CA THR A 4 -8.98 -5.74 17.28
C THR A 4 -9.47 -4.82 16.15
N TRP A 5 -10.78 -4.57 16.02
CA TRP A 5 -11.33 -3.71 14.95
C TRP A 5 -10.72 -2.29 14.93
N LYS A 6 -10.40 -1.75 16.12
CA LYS A 6 -9.68 -0.48 16.29
C LYS A 6 -8.27 -0.52 15.71
N GLU A 7 -7.54 -1.61 15.91
CA GLU A 7 -6.19 -1.81 15.36
C GLU A 7 -6.24 -1.95 13.84
N ARG A 8 -7.27 -2.61 13.29
CA ARG A 8 -7.45 -2.73 11.83
C ARG A 8 -7.66 -1.38 11.16
N ILE A 9 -8.44 -0.49 11.78
CA ILE A 9 -8.67 0.88 11.26
C ILE A 9 -7.42 1.75 11.44
N ALA A 10 -6.69 1.58 12.54
CA ALA A 10 -5.42 2.28 12.74
C ALA A 10 -4.33 1.84 11.74
N LEU A 11 -4.28 0.55 11.40
CA LEU A 11 -3.32 -0.04 10.46
C LEU A 11 -3.71 0.14 8.98
N ASP A 12 -5.01 0.27 8.68
CA ASP A 12 -5.52 0.56 7.34
C ASP A 12 -6.38 1.86 7.33
N PRO A 13 -5.74 3.04 7.35
CA PRO A 13 -6.45 4.32 7.32
C PRO A 13 -7.20 4.56 6.00
N ARG A 14 -7.01 3.70 4.98
CA ARG A 14 -7.72 3.81 3.70
C ARG A 14 -9.22 3.74 3.89
N VAL A 15 -9.68 2.76 4.66
CA VAL A 15 -11.11 2.53 4.90
C VAL A 15 -11.73 3.73 5.62
N ALA A 16 -11.03 4.26 6.63
CA ALA A 16 -11.50 5.44 7.35
C ALA A 16 -11.62 6.68 6.44
N LYS A 17 -10.62 6.91 5.57
CA LYS A 17 -10.67 8.00 4.59
C LYS A 17 -11.84 7.83 3.62
N VAL A 18 -12.09 6.61 3.11
CA VAL A 18 -13.23 6.35 2.23
C VAL A 18 -14.55 6.63 2.93
N LEU A 19 -14.75 6.09 4.14
CA LEU A 19 -15.99 6.29 4.90
C LEU A 19 -16.25 7.77 5.18
N LEU A 20 -15.22 8.52 5.56
CA LEU A 20 -15.34 9.96 5.81
C LEU A 20 -15.67 10.73 4.52
N SER A 21 -15.05 10.38 3.39
CA SER A 21 -15.40 10.96 2.07
C SER A 21 -16.85 10.69 1.69
N LEU A 22 -17.37 9.49 1.94
CA LEU A 22 -18.76 9.15 1.66
C LEU A 22 -19.74 9.92 2.57
N LEU A 23 -19.40 10.11 3.84
CA LEU A 23 -20.19 10.97 4.75
C LEU A 23 -20.24 12.41 4.24
N ILE A 24 -19.12 12.95 3.75
CA ILE A 24 -19.11 14.26 3.11
C ILE A 24 -19.99 14.27 1.85
N CYS A 25 -19.95 13.23 1.03
CA CYS A 25 -20.84 13.14 -0.14
C CYS A 25 -22.32 13.19 0.25
N ILE A 26 -22.73 12.49 1.32
CA ILE A 26 -24.12 12.54 1.82
C ILE A 26 -24.54 13.97 2.15
N VAL A 27 -23.64 14.75 2.76
CA VAL A 27 -23.91 16.15 3.11
C VAL A 27 -23.86 17.07 1.89
N LEU A 28 -22.96 16.84 0.93
CA LEU A 28 -22.76 17.71 -0.23
C LEU A 28 -23.79 17.49 -1.34
N TYR A 29 -24.28 16.26 -1.54
CA TYR A 29 -25.18 15.92 -2.64
C TYR A 29 -26.49 16.73 -2.67
N PRO A 30 -27.14 17.05 -1.53
CA PRO A 30 -28.30 17.94 -1.53
C PRO A 30 -28.03 19.34 -2.11
N PHE A 31 -26.80 19.84 -2.01
CA PHE A 31 -26.43 21.18 -2.46
C PHE A 31 -25.79 21.18 -3.86
N PHE A 32 -24.96 20.17 -4.15
CA PHE A 32 -24.17 20.07 -5.37
C PHE A 32 -24.70 19.03 -6.36
N GLY A 33 -25.76 18.30 -6.03
CA GLY A 33 -26.31 17.23 -6.86
C GLY A 33 -26.76 17.70 -8.25
N LYS A 34 -27.09 18.99 -8.42
CA LYS A 34 -27.38 19.58 -9.74
C LYS A 34 -26.16 19.61 -10.68
N TYR A 35 -24.95 19.66 -10.14
CA TYR A 35 -23.70 19.68 -10.89
C TYR A 35 -23.09 18.28 -11.06
N ILE A 36 -23.59 17.29 -10.33
CA ILE A 36 -23.13 15.91 -10.39
C ILE A 36 -24.06 15.13 -11.31
N VAL A 37 -23.60 14.82 -12.51
CA VAL A 37 -24.42 14.11 -13.50
C VAL A 37 -24.32 12.60 -13.29
N TYR A 38 -23.12 12.10 -12.98
CA TYR A 38 -22.82 10.70 -12.78
C TYR A 38 -22.13 10.46 -11.43
N PRO A 39 -22.90 10.21 -10.36
CA PRO A 39 -22.38 9.90 -9.02
C PRO A 39 -21.33 8.77 -8.99
N THR A 40 -21.45 7.81 -9.90
CA THR A 40 -20.53 6.68 -10.02
C THR A 40 -19.09 7.12 -10.28
N TYR A 41 -18.86 8.22 -11.01
CA TYR A 41 -17.51 8.73 -11.27
C TYR A 41 -16.91 9.46 -10.07
N VAL A 42 -17.75 10.16 -9.30
CA VAL A 42 -17.36 10.78 -8.01
C VAL A 42 -16.88 9.69 -7.04
N PHE A 43 -17.68 8.65 -6.82
CA PHE A 43 -17.32 7.57 -5.89
C PHE A 43 -16.09 6.78 -6.36
N ASN A 44 -16.01 6.47 -7.65
CA ASN A 44 -14.85 5.78 -8.19
C ASN A 44 -13.57 6.63 -7.99
N ALA A 45 -13.64 7.95 -8.18
CA ALA A 45 -12.52 8.85 -7.88
C ALA A 45 -12.13 8.82 -6.40
N ILE A 46 -13.10 8.82 -5.48
CA ILE A 46 -12.84 8.70 -4.03
C ILE A 46 -12.15 7.37 -3.70
N TYR A 47 -12.61 6.23 -4.22
CA TYR A 47 -12.03 4.92 -3.91
C TYR A 47 -10.60 4.74 -4.40
N ILE A 48 -10.29 5.36 -5.54
CA ILE A 48 -8.96 5.31 -6.13
C ILE A 48 -8.01 6.33 -5.48
N THR A 49 -8.51 7.49 -5.05
CA THR A 49 -7.68 8.51 -4.36
C THR A 49 -7.45 8.24 -2.90
N ALA A 50 -8.37 7.55 -2.23
CA ALA A 50 -8.13 7.03 -0.91
C ALA A 50 -7.07 5.94 -1.00
N GLN A 51 -5.80 6.33 -1.04
CA GLN A 51 -4.65 5.46 -0.90
C GLN A 51 -4.05 5.64 0.50
N LEU A 52 -3.21 4.69 0.87
CA LEU A 52 -2.51 4.74 2.15
C LEU A 52 -1.61 5.98 2.19
N THR A 53 -0.82 6.20 1.13
CA THR A 53 0.27 7.19 1.12
C THR A 53 -0.04 8.44 0.30
N LYS A 54 0.64 9.57 0.59
CA LYS A 54 0.54 10.81 -0.19
C LYS A 54 0.94 10.60 -1.65
N GLY A 55 2.08 9.94 -1.87
CA GLY A 55 2.62 9.70 -3.20
C GLY A 55 1.70 8.81 -4.03
N ALA A 56 1.16 7.74 -3.45
CA ALA A 56 0.20 6.88 -4.13
C ALA A 56 -1.12 7.61 -4.44
N THR A 57 -1.63 8.41 -3.49
CA THR A 57 -2.83 9.24 -3.68
C THR A 57 -2.64 10.18 -4.86
N TYR A 58 -1.55 10.96 -4.86
CA TYR A 58 -1.28 11.91 -5.93
C TYR A 58 -1.02 11.24 -7.28
N LYS A 59 -0.19 10.19 -7.31
CA LYS A 59 0.08 9.43 -8.53
C LYS A 59 -1.21 8.89 -9.12
N SER A 60 -2.07 8.31 -8.30
CA SER A 60 -3.35 7.76 -8.75
C SER A 60 -4.34 8.85 -9.20
N SER A 61 -4.36 10.00 -8.53
CA SER A 61 -5.13 11.19 -8.96
C SER A 61 -4.64 11.71 -10.31
N MET A 62 -3.33 11.82 -10.52
CA MET A 62 -2.75 12.26 -11.79
C MET A 62 -3.06 11.27 -12.91
N GLU A 63 -2.90 9.98 -12.68
CA GLU A 63 -3.27 8.92 -13.63
C GLU A 63 -4.75 9.00 -14.04
N ARG A 64 -5.64 9.40 -13.12
CA ARG A 64 -7.06 9.62 -13.44
C ARG A 64 -7.29 10.87 -14.27
N ILE A 65 -6.64 11.98 -13.95
CA ILE A 65 -6.80 13.24 -14.69
C ILE A 65 -6.27 13.04 -16.12
N PHE A 66 -5.01 12.61 -16.27
CA PHE A 66 -4.42 12.33 -17.58
C PHE A 66 -5.18 11.21 -18.31
N GLY A 67 -5.60 10.18 -17.58
CA GLY A 67 -6.39 9.07 -18.12
C GLY A 67 -7.72 9.51 -18.71
N THR A 68 -8.42 10.40 -18.02
CA THR A 68 -9.72 10.93 -18.46
C THR A 68 -9.58 11.89 -19.62
N ILE A 69 -8.56 12.74 -19.62
CA ILE A 69 -8.29 13.67 -20.72
C ILE A 69 -7.86 12.91 -21.97
N LEU A 70 -6.83 12.07 -21.89
CA LEU A 70 -6.31 11.33 -23.04
C LEU A 70 -7.31 10.30 -23.58
N GLY A 71 -7.96 9.55 -22.69
CA GLY A 71 -8.99 8.59 -23.09
C GLY A 71 -10.22 9.27 -23.67
N GLY A 72 -10.65 10.39 -23.09
CA GLY A 72 -11.76 11.19 -23.59
C GLY A 72 -11.50 11.76 -24.98
N LEU A 73 -10.36 12.43 -25.17
CA LEU A 73 -9.96 13.00 -26.45
C LEU A 73 -9.81 11.92 -27.53
N THR A 74 -9.19 10.79 -27.19
CA THR A 74 -9.04 9.66 -28.11
C THR A 74 -10.43 9.11 -28.51
N GLY A 75 -11.33 8.92 -27.55
CA GLY A 75 -12.70 8.47 -27.81
C GLY A 75 -13.47 9.42 -28.73
N VAL A 76 -13.39 10.74 -28.50
CA VAL A 76 -14.04 11.75 -29.35
C VAL A 76 -13.46 11.80 -30.75
N PHE A 77 -12.13 11.72 -30.86
CA PHE A 77 -11.46 11.73 -32.14
C PHE A 77 -11.93 10.56 -33.02
N PHE A 78 -11.94 9.33 -32.48
CA PHE A 78 -12.41 8.16 -33.21
C PHE A 78 -13.92 8.16 -33.46
N TYR A 79 -14.69 8.74 -32.53
CA TYR A 79 -16.13 8.93 -32.71
C TYR A 79 -16.45 9.74 -33.97
N PHE A 80 -15.74 10.85 -34.20
CA PHE A 80 -15.96 11.69 -35.38
C PHE A 80 -15.32 11.13 -36.65
N LEU A 81 -14.22 10.38 -36.53
CA LEU A 81 -13.50 9.86 -37.68
C LEU A 81 -14.29 8.79 -38.44
N VAL A 82 -15.00 7.90 -37.73
CA VAL A 82 -15.78 6.82 -38.37
C VAL A 82 -17.11 6.62 -37.64
N PRO A 83 -18.12 7.46 -37.93
CA PRO A 83 -19.41 7.42 -37.25
C PRO A 83 -20.12 6.06 -37.42
N ASP A 84 -20.02 5.42 -38.58
CA ASP A 84 -20.92 4.30 -38.92
C ASP A 84 -20.40 2.90 -38.52
N ASN A 85 -19.11 2.75 -38.21
CA ASN A 85 -18.46 1.45 -37.91
C ASN A 85 -18.01 1.30 -36.46
N HIS A 86 -18.93 1.60 -35.55
CA HIS A 86 -18.65 1.73 -34.12
C HIS A 86 -18.04 0.49 -33.46
N PHE A 87 -18.56 -0.70 -33.80
CA PHE A 87 -18.08 -1.97 -33.24
C PHE A 87 -16.63 -2.29 -33.64
N LEU A 88 -16.19 -1.82 -34.81
CA LEU A 88 -14.82 -1.99 -35.28
C LEU A 88 -13.89 -0.92 -34.70
N MET A 89 -14.41 0.28 -34.41
CA MET A 89 -13.66 1.37 -33.80
C MET A 89 -13.36 1.17 -32.32
N ILE A 90 -14.20 0.42 -31.58
CA ILE A 90 -13.95 0.11 -30.16
C ILE A 90 -12.58 -0.58 -29.95
N PRO A 91 -12.27 -1.73 -30.58
CA PRO A 91 -10.98 -2.40 -30.40
C PRO A 91 -9.80 -1.59 -30.96
N ILE A 92 -9.99 -0.84 -32.06
CA ILE A 92 -8.95 0.04 -32.62
C ILE A 92 -8.65 1.19 -31.67
N GLY A 93 -9.67 1.90 -31.21
CA GLY A 93 -9.56 2.99 -30.25
C GLY A 93 -8.94 2.53 -28.93
N ALA A 94 -9.30 1.33 -28.44
CA ALA A 94 -8.68 0.73 -27.27
C ALA A 94 -7.19 0.44 -27.49
N THR A 95 -6.83 -0.16 -28.62
CA THR A 95 -5.43 -0.46 -28.98
C THR A 95 -4.59 0.82 -29.01
N ILE A 96 -5.12 1.85 -29.66
CA ILE A 96 -4.46 3.15 -29.75
C ILE A 96 -4.35 3.79 -28.38
N ALA A 97 -5.40 3.76 -27.57
CA ALA A 97 -5.40 4.24 -26.19
C ALA A 97 -4.33 3.56 -25.31
N VAL A 98 -4.07 2.26 -25.52
CA VAL A 98 -2.97 1.53 -24.87
C VAL A 98 -1.61 2.05 -25.34
N LEU A 99 -1.45 2.29 -26.64
CA LEU A 99 -0.22 2.88 -27.20
C LEU A 99 0.02 4.30 -26.65
N TRP A 100 -1.02 5.14 -26.52
CA TRP A 100 -0.92 6.45 -25.86
C TRP A 100 -0.45 6.32 -24.41
N GLY A 101 -1.00 5.36 -23.66
CA GLY A 101 -0.54 5.08 -22.30
C GLY A 101 0.94 4.75 -22.24
N TYR A 102 1.41 3.86 -23.13
CA TYR A 102 2.82 3.50 -23.19
C TYR A 102 3.72 4.68 -23.61
N LEU A 103 3.34 5.45 -24.63
CA LEU A 103 4.15 6.54 -25.18
C LEU A 103 4.21 7.78 -24.28
N PHE A 104 3.09 8.17 -23.65
CA PHE A 104 3.01 9.42 -22.88
C PHE A 104 3.18 9.21 -21.38
N VAL A 105 2.91 8.01 -20.86
CA VAL A 105 3.00 7.70 -19.42
C VAL A 105 4.14 6.72 -19.13
N GLY A 106 4.76 6.12 -20.15
CA GLY A 106 5.85 5.14 -20.00
C GLY A 106 5.41 3.79 -19.47
N LYS A 107 4.09 3.55 -19.35
CA LYS A 107 3.52 2.31 -18.80
C LYS A 107 2.07 2.10 -19.25
N PHE A 108 1.61 0.86 -19.18
CA PHE A 108 0.21 0.55 -19.38
C PHE A 108 -0.66 1.26 -18.34
N THR A 109 -1.56 2.12 -18.82
CA THR A 109 -2.50 2.88 -17.98
C THR A 109 -3.93 2.47 -18.37
N PRO A 110 -4.54 1.50 -17.66
CA PRO A 110 -5.85 0.94 -18.01
C PRO A 110 -6.96 1.99 -18.15
N VAL A 111 -6.85 3.07 -17.36
CA VAL A 111 -7.82 4.17 -17.32
C VAL A 111 -8.02 4.81 -18.69
N ILE A 112 -6.95 5.00 -19.47
CA ILE A 112 -7.03 5.62 -20.81
C ILE A 112 -7.88 4.73 -21.73
N ALA A 113 -7.57 3.43 -21.79
CA ALA A 113 -8.29 2.47 -22.62
C ALA A 113 -9.76 2.31 -22.21
N VAL A 114 -10.04 2.16 -20.92
CA VAL A 114 -11.41 2.01 -20.41
C VAL A 114 -12.26 3.24 -20.76
N ILE A 115 -11.71 4.45 -20.63
CA ILE A 115 -12.45 5.68 -20.93
C ILE A 115 -12.68 5.82 -22.43
N THR A 116 -11.69 5.54 -23.28
CA THR A 116 -11.87 5.52 -24.74
C THR A 116 -12.99 4.57 -25.13
N VAL A 117 -13.01 3.35 -24.58
CA VAL A 117 -14.06 2.36 -24.84
C VAL A 117 -15.42 2.86 -24.36
N MET A 118 -15.50 3.44 -23.15
CA MET A 118 -16.75 3.97 -22.61
C MET A 118 -17.31 5.12 -23.46
N VAL A 119 -16.47 6.03 -23.94
CA VAL A 119 -16.89 7.15 -24.82
C VAL A 119 -17.39 6.61 -26.14
N LEU A 120 -16.70 5.63 -26.70
CA LEU A 120 -17.15 4.97 -27.91
C LEU A 120 -18.50 4.28 -27.59
N VAL A 121 -18.55 3.27 -26.73
CA VAL A 121 -19.79 2.52 -26.43
C VAL A 121 -20.97 3.41 -26.03
N GLY A 122 -20.71 4.52 -25.31
CA GLY A 122 -21.71 5.50 -24.85
C GLY A 122 -22.42 6.30 -25.95
N LYS A 123 -22.10 6.07 -27.23
CA LYS A 123 -22.79 6.62 -28.41
C LYS A 123 -24.32 6.49 -28.38
N GLY A 124 -24.88 5.57 -27.59
CA GLY A 124 -26.32 5.33 -27.50
C GLY A 124 -27.15 6.34 -26.71
N GLU A 125 -26.55 7.16 -25.82
CA GLU A 125 -27.32 7.92 -24.81
C GLU A 125 -27.12 9.45 -24.82
N GLY A 126 -26.25 10.02 -25.67
CA GLY A 126 -26.09 11.48 -25.78
C GLY A 126 -24.87 11.97 -26.58
N GLU A 127 -24.62 13.28 -26.57
CA GLU A 127 -23.43 13.88 -27.21
C GLU A 127 -22.14 13.45 -26.48
N PRO A 128 -21.18 12.78 -27.15
CA PRO A 128 -19.95 12.27 -26.51
C PRO A 128 -19.10 13.35 -25.84
N VAL A 129 -19.13 14.58 -26.39
CA VAL A 129 -18.42 15.74 -25.84
C VAL A 129 -19.02 16.16 -24.50
N LEU A 130 -20.35 16.23 -24.41
CA LEU A 130 -21.06 16.54 -23.16
C LEU A 130 -20.81 15.46 -22.10
N TYR A 131 -20.83 14.19 -22.51
CA TYR A 131 -20.52 13.06 -21.63
C TYR A 131 -19.12 13.17 -21.01
N ILE A 132 -18.08 13.47 -21.81
CA ILE A 132 -16.71 13.63 -21.30
C ILE A 132 -16.60 14.82 -20.37
N ASN A 133 -17.22 15.95 -20.71
CA ASN A 133 -17.21 17.13 -19.86
C ASN A 133 -17.80 16.83 -18.47
N ASN A 134 -18.98 16.21 -18.43
CA ASN A 134 -19.63 15.81 -17.20
C ASN A 134 -18.77 14.80 -16.41
N ARG A 135 -18.19 13.80 -17.09
CA ARG A 135 -17.28 12.83 -16.47
C ARG A 135 -16.04 13.49 -15.87
N MET A 136 -15.47 14.48 -16.55
CA MET A 136 -14.29 15.20 -16.09
C MET A 136 -14.60 15.99 -14.81
N ILE A 137 -15.73 16.71 -14.81
CA ILE A 137 -16.21 17.47 -13.64
C ILE A 137 -16.49 16.52 -12.47
N ASP A 138 -17.25 15.45 -12.67
CA ASP A 138 -17.57 14.47 -11.63
C ASP A 138 -16.31 13.82 -11.04
N THR A 139 -15.34 13.49 -11.90
CA THR A 139 -14.04 12.95 -11.47
C THR A 139 -13.29 13.97 -10.63
N LEU A 140 -13.19 15.23 -11.06
CA LEU A 140 -12.51 16.30 -10.33
C LEU A 140 -13.16 16.58 -8.97
N ILE A 141 -14.49 16.54 -8.88
CA ILE A 141 -15.23 16.66 -7.60
C ILE A 141 -14.81 15.53 -6.66
N GLY A 142 -14.84 14.27 -7.13
CA GLY A 142 -14.44 13.13 -6.31
C GLY A 142 -12.96 13.15 -5.90
N LEU A 143 -12.05 13.57 -6.79
CA LEU A 143 -10.64 13.77 -6.47
C LEU A 143 -10.47 14.85 -5.38
N THR A 144 -11.18 15.99 -5.52
CA THR A 144 -11.13 17.10 -4.56
C THR A 144 -11.60 16.66 -3.18
N ILE A 145 -12.72 15.94 -3.08
CA ILE A 145 -13.22 15.39 -1.80
C ILE A 145 -12.17 14.45 -1.20
N GLY A 146 -11.62 13.53 -1.99
CA GLY A 146 -10.57 12.61 -1.55
C GLY A 146 -9.32 13.33 -1.01
N PHE A 147 -8.87 14.39 -1.67
CA PHE A 147 -7.73 15.19 -1.24
C PHE A 147 -8.01 15.99 0.04
N ILE A 148 -9.19 16.59 0.17
CA ILE A 148 -9.59 17.32 1.38
C ILE A 148 -9.61 16.37 2.58
N ILE A 149 -10.25 15.20 2.44
CA ILE A 149 -10.26 14.20 3.49
C ILE A 149 -8.86 13.72 3.84
N TYR A 150 -8.03 13.47 2.83
CA TYR A 150 -6.64 13.12 3.07
C TYR A 150 -5.91 14.21 3.89
N ALA A 151 -6.11 15.49 3.56
CA ALA A 151 -5.47 16.61 4.24
C ALA A 151 -5.96 16.79 5.69
N LEU A 152 -7.25 16.55 5.94
CA LEU A 152 -7.87 16.69 7.27
C LEU A 152 -7.69 15.45 8.16
N TYR A 153 -7.41 14.28 7.59
CA TYR A 153 -7.27 13.05 8.37
C TYR A 153 -5.99 13.09 9.23
N PRO A 154 -6.11 13.09 10.58
CA PRO A 154 -4.97 13.27 11.46
C PRO A 154 -3.98 12.11 11.33
N LYS A 155 -2.70 12.42 11.08
CA LYS A 155 -1.62 11.44 11.05
C LYS A 155 -1.25 11.01 12.47
N LYS A 156 -1.77 9.88 12.92
CA LYS A 156 -1.44 9.27 14.22
C LYS A 156 -0.08 8.52 14.18
N LYS A 157 1.00 9.22 13.78
CA LYS A 157 2.36 8.64 13.70
C LYS A 157 2.78 7.99 15.03
N THR A 158 2.42 8.60 16.15
CA THR A 158 2.74 8.09 17.50
C THR A 158 2.06 6.75 17.78
N GLU A 159 0.80 6.57 17.38
CA GLU A 159 0.07 5.31 17.58
C GLU A 159 0.65 4.20 16.70
N MET A 160 1.01 4.50 15.45
CA MET A 160 1.63 3.53 14.53
C MET A 160 3.00 3.06 15.04
N ASN A 161 3.81 3.98 15.59
CA ASN A 161 5.09 3.62 16.21
C ASN A 161 4.89 2.75 17.47
N GLN A 162 3.87 3.03 18.28
CA GLN A 162 3.54 2.23 19.47
C GLN A 162 3.11 0.81 19.09
N ILE A 163 2.29 0.66 18.05
CA ILE A 163 1.87 -0.66 17.54
C ILE A 163 3.08 -1.44 17.04
N PHE A 164 3.95 -0.81 16.24
CA PHE A 164 5.19 -1.42 15.77
C PHE A 164 6.08 -1.87 16.94
N ASN A 165 6.29 -0.99 17.92
CA ASN A 165 7.09 -1.30 19.11
C ASN A 165 6.49 -2.48 19.89
N HIS A 166 5.17 -2.54 20.02
CA HIS A 166 4.48 -3.66 20.69
C HIS A 166 4.72 -4.99 19.96
N HIS A 167 4.57 -5.01 18.63
CA HIS A 167 4.84 -6.21 17.84
C HIS A 167 6.32 -6.60 17.84
N ALA A 168 7.23 -5.63 17.80
CA ALA A 168 8.66 -5.90 17.89
C ALA A 168 9.05 -6.51 19.25
N LYS A 169 8.46 -6.02 20.35
CA LYS A 169 8.59 -6.62 21.69
C LYS A 169 8.07 -8.06 21.72
N ALA A 170 6.94 -8.33 21.06
CA ALA A 170 6.41 -9.69 20.96
C ALA A 170 7.33 -10.63 20.15
N CYS A 171 7.89 -10.16 19.02
CA CYS A 171 8.87 -10.93 18.25
C CYS A 171 10.13 -11.23 19.08
N PHE A 172 10.66 -10.25 19.81
CA PHE A 172 11.81 -10.45 20.69
C PHE A 172 11.53 -11.46 21.80
N ALA A 173 10.36 -11.35 22.45
CA ALA A 173 9.95 -12.32 23.48
C ALA A 173 9.84 -13.74 22.93
N GLN A 174 9.35 -13.91 21.69
CA GLN A 174 9.35 -15.22 21.01
C GLN A 174 10.76 -15.75 20.80
N ILE A 175 11.70 -14.91 20.34
CA ILE A 175 13.10 -15.32 20.18
C ILE A 175 13.73 -15.71 21.53
N GLY A 176 13.41 -14.98 22.61
CA GLY A 176 13.81 -15.35 23.96
C GLY A 176 13.27 -16.71 24.41
N ALA A 177 12.03 -17.06 24.03
CA ALA A 177 11.47 -18.38 24.28
C ALA A 177 12.18 -19.48 23.46
N ILE A 178 12.51 -19.22 22.19
CA ILE A 178 13.29 -20.14 21.35
C ILE A 178 14.68 -20.37 21.96
N ARG A 179 15.33 -19.31 22.45
CA ARG A 179 16.61 -19.39 23.17
C ARG A 179 16.52 -20.31 24.38
N ALA A 180 15.49 -20.15 25.22
CA ALA A 180 15.30 -21.00 26.39
C ALA A 180 15.09 -22.48 26.01
N LYS A 181 14.29 -22.75 24.98
CA LYS A 181 14.08 -24.10 24.45
C LYS A 181 15.36 -24.72 23.87
N TYR A 182 16.17 -23.92 23.18
CA TYR A 182 17.47 -24.34 22.64
C TYR A 182 18.40 -24.83 23.76
N MET A 183 18.47 -24.07 24.86
CA MET A 183 19.28 -24.44 26.04
C MET A 183 18.81 -25.74 26.70
N ASN A 184 17.52 -26.06 26.60
CA ASN A 184 16.94 -27.30 27.09
C ASN A 184 17.03 -28.47 26.07
N LYS A 185 17.66 -28.27 24.91
CA LYS A 185 17.73 -29.24 23.80
C LYS A 185 16.34 -29.70 23.31
N GLU A 186 15.35 -28.81 23.36
CA GLU A 186 14.00 -29.05 22.85
C GLU A 186 13.92 -28.85 21.33
N ASN A 187 12.87 -29.40 20.69
CA ASN A 187 12.61 -29.18 19.27
C ASN A 187 12.14 -27.72 19.03
N LEU A 188 12.75 -27.04 18.06
CA LEU A 188 12.52 -25.62 17.76
C LEU A 188 11.82 -25.37 16.43
N HIS A 189 11.57 -26.40 15.61
CA HIS A 189 11.15 -26.21 14.22
C HIS A 189 9.91 -25.32 14.08
N ASP A 190 8.85 -25.63 14.83
CA ASP A 190 7.59 -24.89 14.77
C ASP A 190 7.73 -23.46 15.33
N ASP A 191 8.53 -23.28 16.37
CA ASP A 191 8.77 -21.97 16.98
C ASP A 191 9.58 -21.06 16.04
N LEU A 192 10.61 -21.60 15.37
CA LEU A 192 11.41 -20.90 14.37
C LEU A 192 10.55 -20.46 13.18
N MET A 193 9.70 -21.35 12.65
CA MET A 193 8.76 -20.99 11.58
C MET A 193 7.78 -19.89 12.02
N ALA A 194 7.24 -19.99 13.23
CA ALA A 194 6.32 -19.00 13.77
C ALA A 194 7.01 -17.63 13.93
N ALA A 195 8.24 -17.59 14.42
CA ALA A 195 9.01 -16.37 14.59
C ALA A 195 9.41 -15.73 13.26
N TRP A 196 9.80 -16.52 12.25
CA TRP A 196 10.02 -16.03 10.89
C TRP A 196 8.77 -15.38 10.30
N LYS A 197 7.61 -16.01 10.47
CA LYS A 197 6.32 -15.46 10.04
C LYS A 197 5.99 -14.15 10.76
N ALA A 198 6.26 -14.06 12.06
CA ALA A 198 6.07 -12.83 12.84
C ALA A 198 7.02 -11.71 12.37
N LEU A 199 8.29 -12.02 12.11
CA LEU A 199 9.26 -11.07 11.56
C LEU A 199 8.85 -10.56 10.18
N GLN A 200 8.34 -11.43 9.31
CA GLN A 200 7.85 -11.02 7.98
C GLN A 200 6.65 -10.07 8.09
N ALA A 201 5.74 -10.32 9.02
CA ALA A 201 4.64 -9.41 9.31
C ALA A 201 5.13 -8.05 9.82
N LEU A 202 6.13 -8.04 10.72
CA LEU A 202 6.75 -6.81 11.24
C LEU A 202 7.46 -6.00 10.13
N LYS A 203 8.15 -6.67 9.20
CA LYS A 203 8.73 -6.05 8.01
C LYS A 203 7.68 -5.36 7.15
N GLN A 204 6.56 -6.05 6.89
CA GLN A 204 5.44 -5.49 6.12
C GLN A 204 4.80 -4.29 6.82
N GLU A 205 4.68 -4.34 8.14
CA GLU A 205 4.17 -3.23 8.95
C GLU A 205 5.06 -1.99 8.84
N ARG A 206 6.38 -2.15 9.00
CA ARG A 206 7.33 -1.05 8.79
C ARG A 206 7.16 -0.42 7.41
N THR A 207 7.11 -1.22 6.34
CA THR A 207 6.92 -0.70 4.98
C THR A 207 5.67 0.18 4.88
N LYS A 208 4.56 -0.23 5.50
CA LYS A 208 3.33 0.59 5.53
C LYS A 208 3.52 1.91 6.29
N ILE A 209 4.26 1.89 7.39
CA ILE A 209 4.54 3.10 8.20
C ILE A 209 5.46 4.06 7.45
N VAL A 210 6.52 3.55 6.85
CA VAL A 210 7.55 4.35 6.13
C VAL A 210 7.01 4.89 4.82
N ASP A 211 6.32 4.08 4.01
CA ASP A 211 5.78 4.54 2.72
C ASP A 211 4.67 5.60 2.88
N ASP A 212 3.98 5.64 4.02
CA ASP A 212 3.00 6.71 4.33
C ASP A 212 3.68 8.06 4.66
N SER A 213 4.99 8.06 4.89
CA SER A 213 5.66 9.24 5.43
C SER A 213 6.02 10.33 4.42
N SER A 214 6.10 10.12 3.10
CA SER A 214 6.49 11.24 2.20
C SER A 214 6.52 10.96 0.70
N PHE A 215 6.34 12.03 -0.09
CA PHE A 215 6.72 12.10 -1.50
C PHE A 215 8.22 11.92 -1.76
N VAL A 216 9.06 11.99 -0.72
CA VAL A 216 10.47 11.60 -0.73
C VAL A 216 10.81 11.17 0.69
N PRO A 217 11.21 9.91 0.95
CA PRO A 217 11.66 9.53 2.29
C PRO A 217 12.82 10.43 2.67
N LYS A 218 12.59 11.34 3.63
CA LYS A 218 13.71 11.89 4.40
C LYS A 218 14.21 10.74 5.25
N ILE A 219 15.14 9.98 4.69
CA ILE A 219 15.97 9.04 5.43
C ILE A 219 16.92 9.92 6.25
N GLU A 220 16.40 10.49 7.34
CA GLU A 220 17.23 11.12 8.35
C GLU A 220 17.76 9.98 9.25
N GLU A 221 19.08 9.80 9.17
CA GLU A 221 20.00 9.11 10.10
C GLU A 221 19.46 7.88 10.86
N ALA A 222 19.82 6.69 10.36
CA ALA A 222 19.70 5.40 11.05
C ALA A 222 18.30 5.07 11.63
N GLU A 223 17.38 4.71 10.76
CA GLU A 223 16.00 4.39 11.13
C GLU A 223 15.91 3.27 12.21
N PRO A 224 15.44 3.57 13.43
CA PRO A 224 15.46 2.63 14.55
C PRO A 224 14.61 1.38 14.29
N MET A 225 13.51 1.51 13.54
CA MET A 225 12.67 0.37 13.13
C MET A 225 13.41 -0.61 12.22
N LEU A 226 14.17 -0.10 11.25
CA LEU A 226 14.96 -0.92 10.34
C LEU A 226 16.08 -1.62 11.11
N SER A 227 16.77 -0.90 11.99
CA SER A 227 17.80 -1.48 12.84
C SER A 227 17.24 -2.59 13.72
N LEU A 228 16.06 -2.40 14.30
CA LEU A 228 15.43 -3.41 15.16
C LEU A 228 15.02 -4.66 14.38
N ILE A 229 14.43 -4.50 13.19
CA ILE A 229 14.13 -5.61 12.29
C ILE A 229 15.39 -6.37 11.90
N HIS A 230 16.49 -5.67 11.58
CA HIS A 230 17.74 -6.29 11.20
C HIS A 230 18.36 -7.09 12.36
N ASP A 231 18.36 -6.52 13.57
CA ASP A 231 18.86 -7.23 14.75
C ASP A 231 18.01 -8.51 15.00
N LEU A 232 16.68 -8.44 14.94
CA LEU A 232 15.78 -9.60 15.09
C LEU A 232 15.98 -10.67 14.00
N GLU A 233 16.20 -10.24 12.76
CA GLU A 233 16.47 -11.13 11.63
C GLU A 233 17.79 -11.88 11.81
N GLN A 234 18.86 -11.18 12.17
CA GLN A 234 20.14 -11.80 12.45
C GLN A 234 20.03 -12.79 13.61
N MET A 235 19.30 -12.46 14.67
CA MET A 235 19.07 -13.39 15.78
C MET A 235 18.39 -14.68 15.31
N LEU A 236 17.34 -14.60 14.48
CA LEU A 236 16.68 -15.79 13.94
C LEU A 236 17.57 -16.61 13.02
N GLN A 237 18.36 -15.97 12.16
CA GLN A 237 19.33 -16.66 11.30
C GLN A 237 20.36 -17.45 12.13
N ASN A 238 20.90 -16.85 13.20
CA ASN A 238 21.83 -17.54 14.08
C ASN A 238 21.16 -18.74 14.79
N MET A 239 19.93 -18.58 15.29
CA MET A 239 19.20 -19.70 15.92
C MET A 239 18.89 -20.83 14.93
N GLU A 240 18.61 -20.51 13.68
CA GLU A 240 18.36 -21.51 12.64
C GLU A 240 19.62 -22.31 12.30
N VAL A 241 20.78 -21.66 12.25
CA VAL A 241 22.07 -22.35 12.07
C VAL A 241 22.34 -23.28 13.25
N LEU A 242 22.16 -22.79 14.49
CA LEU A 242 22.37 -23.56 15.72
C LEU A 242 21.42 -24.76 15.84
N TYR A 243 20.18 -24.64 15.35
CA TYR A 243 19.20 -25.73 15.36
C TYR A 243 19.55 -26.85 14.37
N HIS A 244 20.03 -26.53 13.17
CA HIS A 244 20.30 -27.53 12.13
C HIS A 244 21.67 -28.24 12.26
N HIS A 245 22.57 -27.76 13.12
CA HIS A 245 23.91 -28.34 13.30
C HIS A 245 24.19 -28.70 14.77
N PRO A 246 23.48 -29.70 15.34
CA PRO A 246 23.46 -29.89 16.78
C PRO A 246 24.71 -30.50 17.42
N GLU A 247 25.70 -31.01 16.69
CA GLU A 247 27.02 -31.49 17.19
C GLU A 247 27.71 -32.26 16.05
N ILE A 248 28.78 -31.72 15.45
CA ILE A 248 29.66 -32.48 14.53
C ILE A 248 31.12 -32.11 14.84
N ASP A 249 32.02 -33.08 14.69
CA ASP A 249 33.46 -33.06 14.98
C ASP A 249 34.21 -31.74 14.70
N GLY A 250 35.14 -31.40 15.60
CA GLY A 250 36.25 -30.44 15.45
C GLY A 250 35.91 -29.05 14.91
N GLU A 251 35.79 -28.93 13.59
CA GLU A 251 35.63 -27.66 12.86
C GLU A 251 34.24 -27.03 13.04
N VAL A 252 33.20 -27.84 13.27
CA VAL A 252 31.82 -27.31 13.42
C VAL A 252 31.59 -26.71 14.81
N GLN A 253 32.39 -27.09 15.81
CA GLN A 253 32.28 -26.55 17.17
C GLN A 253 32.65 -25.06 17.24
N GLU A 254 33.67 -24.62 16.50
CA GLU A 254 34.05 -23.21 16.42
C GLU A 254 32.94 -22.36 15.78
N VAL A 255 32.26 -22.92 14.77
CA VAL A 255 31.13 -22.28 14.09
C VAL A 255 29.92 -22.14 15.03
N ILE A 256 29.62 -23.18 15.81
CA ILE A 256 28.54 -23.14 16.81
C ILE A 256 28.82 -22.04 17.85
N VAL A 257 30.02 -22.04 18.44
CA VAL A 257 30.42 -21.04 19.45
C VAL A 257 30.36 -19.62 18.88
N PHE A 258 30.77 -19.44 17.63
CA PHE A 258 30.68 -18.16 16.94
C PHE A 258 29.22 -17.66 16.82
N HIS A 259 28.31 -18.54 16.38
CA HIS A 259 26.89 -18.19 16.25
C HIS A 259 26.21 -17.95 17.61
N GLU A 260 26.57 -18.69 18.66
CA GLU A 260 26.12 -18.43 20.03
C GLU A 260 26.58 -17.05 20.52
N GLN A 261 27.87 -16.72 20.36
CA GLN A 261 28.41 -15.42 20.77
C GLN A 261 27.76 -14.24 20.03
N ILE A 262 27.54 -14.38 18.72
CA ILE A 262 26.85 -13.36 17.94
C ILE A 262 25.41 -13.20 18.41
N PHE A 263 24.70 -14.32 18.58
CA PHE A 263 23.33 -14.31 19.06
C PHE A 263 23.23 -13.60 20.41
N GLU A 264 24.07 -13.95 21.38
CA GLU A 264 24.06 -13.34 22.72
C GLU A 264 24.36 -11.85 22.68
N LYS A 265 25.36 -11.44 21.90
CA LYS A 265 25.70 -10.03 21.70
C LYS A 265 24.52 -9.25 21.11
N LEU A 266 23.85 -9.81 20.11
CA LEU A 266 22.66 -9.20 19.49
C LEU A 266 21.47 -9.19 20.45
N TYR A 267 21.28 -10.25 21.25
CA TYR A 267 20.20 -10.34 22.22
C TYR A 267 20.29 -9.21 23.25
N VAL A 268 21.45 -9.04 23.90
CA VAL A 268 21.68 -7.98 24.90
C VAL A 268 21.52 -6.58 24.30
N LYS A 269 22.09 -6.36 23.11
CA LYS A 269 21.96 -5.08 22.39
C LYS A 269 20.49 -4.77 22.06
N THR A 270 19.73 -5.76 21.62
CA THR A 270 18.32 -5.60 21.23
C THR A 270 17.42 -5.41 22.45
N GLU A 271 17.73 -6.09 23.56
CA GLU A 271 17.04 -5.92 24.84
C GLU A 271 17.11 -4.47 25.33
N GLN A 272 18.30 -3.87 25.29
CA GLN A 272 18.49 -2.46 25.65
C GLN A 272 17.67 -1.51 24.77
N LYS A 273 17.63 -1.77 23.45
CA LYS A 273 16.80 -0.99 22.51
C LYS A 273 15.31 -1.13 22.81
N ILE A 274 14.87 -2.34 23.14
CA ILE A 274 13.48 -2.64 23.48
C ILE A 274 13.03 -1.99 24.79
N GLN A 275 13.93 -1.86 25.77
CA GLN A 275 13.65 -1.16 27.03
C GLN A 275 13.56 0.36 26.83
N ALA A 276 14.21 0.91 25.81
CA ALA A 276 14.21 2.34 25.51
C ALA A 276 12.98 2.83 24.71
N ILE A 277 12.13 1.92 24.22
CA ILE A 277 10.95 2.21 23.38
C ILE A 277 9.62 1.81 24.05
#